data_AF-A0A4Z0K6J7-F1
#
_entry.id   AF-A0A4Z0K6J7-F1
#
_cell.length_a   1.000
_cell.length_b   1.000
_cell.length_c   1.000
_cell.angle_alpha   90.00
_cell.angle_beta   90.00
_cell.angle_gamma   90.00
#
_symmetry.space_group_name_H-M   'P 1'
#
loop_
_entity.id
_entity.type
_entity.pdbx_description
1 polymer ?
#
loop_
_entity_poly.entity_id
_entity_poly.type
_entity_poly.pdbx_seq_one_letter_code
_entity_poly.pdbx_strand_id
1 'polypeptide(L)'
;MTTTTTRTQEPGLERHGAGLGRSVDFDELPADFDELAWRLGVRTITVQQEEILADGGEDLSTPLKQAAAIAVLANPWAGTGTQADLAPAAEQVAPVLAKVLTDRLLDALGPASSIEAFGKGAVVGTNGELEHAGALIHTPYFGNIMREMLEGTSVLCFADGRSAASATIRVPMWHKTHATSRDHYQTIDLRLADSPKADELCVIAAASTGPRPFARIGDRRTDGTVTTDILKGLTK
;
A
#
# COMPACT_ATOMS: atom_id res chain seq x y z
N MET A 1 5.74 -0.75 70.51
CA MET A 1 4.79 0.24 69.97
C MET A 1 4.93 0.25 68.47
N THR A 2 3.91 -0.29 67.82
CA THR A 2 3.71 -0.47 66.39
C THR A 2 3.51 0.88 65.71
N THR A 3 4.08 1.08 64.52
CA THR A 3 3.57 2.11 63.60
C THR A 3 3.76 1.65 62.16
N THR A 4 2.73 0.97 61.69
CA THR A 4 2.49 0.59 60.29
C THR A 4 2.19 1.86 59.50
N THR A 5 2.99 2.17 58.48
CA THR A 5 2.66 3.25 57.53
C THR A 5 1.97 2.62 56.32
N THR A 6 0.66 2.86 56.23
CA THR A 6 -0.21 2.49 55.12
C THR A 6 0.16 3.30 53.88
N ARG A 7 0.57 2.63 52.81
CA ARG A 7 0.73 3.20 51.48
C ARG A 7 -0.61 3.09 50.77
N THR A 8 -1.31 4.21 50.62
CA THR A 8 -2.52 4.31 49.82
C THR A 8 -2.19 4.08 48.35
N GLN A 9 -2.77 3.04 47.77
CA GLN A 9 -2.85 2.78 46.34
C GLN A 9 -3.71 3.88 45.71
N GLU A 10 -3.15 4.67 44.79
CA GLU A 10 -3.96 5.46 43.86
C GLU A 10 -4.60 4.49 42.85
N PRO A 11 -5.92 4.58 42.59
CA PRO A 11 -6.54 3.75 41.57
C PRO A 11 -6.07 4.21 40.20
N GLY A 12 -5.52 3.27 39.44
CA GLY A 12 -5.04 3.47 38.09
C GLY A 12 -6.13 4.03 37.18
N LEU A 13 -5.77 5.07 36.43
CA LEU A 13 -6.55 5.59 35.34
C LEU A 13 -6.57 4.52 34.23
N GLU A 14 -7.63 3.69 34.21
CA GLU A 14 -7.93 2.83 33.07
C GLU A 14 -8.12 3.73 31.86
N ARG A 15 -7.13 3.73 30.95
CA ARG A 15 -7.29 4.31 29.63
C ARG A 15 -8.19 3.36 28.86
N HIS A 16 -9.48 3.69 28.80
CA HIS A 16 -10.39 3.10 27.83
C HIS A 16 -9.76 3.18 26.44
N GLY A 17 -9.72 2.02 25.77
CA GLY A 17 -9.16 1.87 24.44
C GLY A 17 -9.75 2.90 23.48
N ALA A 18 -8.87 3.51 22.69
CA ALA A 18 -9.26 4.31 21.54
C ALA A 18 -9.90 3.36 20.51
N GLY A 19 -11.19 3.07 20.69
CA GLY A 19 -12.01 2.48 19.65
C GLY A 19 -12.01 3.43 18.45
N LEU A 20 -11.98 2.85 17.24
CA LEU A 20 -12.21 3.49 15.95
C LEU A 20 -12.97 4.81 16.09
N GLY A 21 -12.32 5.93 15.78
CA GLY A 21 -12.73 7.29 16.18
C GLY A 21 -14.09 7.79 15.65
N ARG A 22 -14.90 6.96 14.99
CA ARG A 22 -16.30 7.19 14.68
C ARG A 22 -17.00 5.82 14.69
N SER A 23 -17.98 5.63 15.57
CA SER A 23 -18.84 4.44 15.50
C SER A 23 -19.54 4.45 14.14
N VAL A 24 -19.23 3.46 13.30
CA VAL A 24 -20.02 3.23 12.09
C VAL A 24 -21.37 2.70 12.56
N ASP A 25 -22.40 3.53 12.47
CA ASP A 25 -23.78 3.05 12.62
C ASP A 25 -24.10 2.21 11.36
N PHE A 26 -24.20 0.90 11.55
CA PHE A 26 -24.50 -0.05 10.47
C PHE A 26 -26.00 -0.17 10.19
N ASP A 27 -26.86 0.50 10.95
CA ASP A 27 -28.31 0.48 10.72
C ASP A 27 -28.71 1.34 9.50
N GLU A 28 -27.80 2.17 9.00
CA GLU A 28 -27.95 2.93 7.75
C GLU A 28 -26.78 2.64 6.81
N LEU A 29 -27.04 1.85 5.75
CA LEU A 29 -26.05 1.53 4.72
C LEU A 29 -25.44 2.81 4.13
N PRO A 30 -24.11 2.86 3.91
CA PRO A 30 -23.47 4.01 3.28
C PRO A 30 -23.97 4.19 1.85
N ALA A 31 -24.03 5.44 1.36
CA ALA A 31 -24.47 5.76 0.01
C ALA A 31 -23.53 5.18 -1.06
N ASP A 32 -22.22 5.17 -0.77
CA ASP A 32 -21.19 4.59 -1.63
C ASP A 32 -19.93 4.18 -0.83
N PHE A 33 -18.92 3.69 -1.55
CA PHE A 33 -17.65 3.27 -0.95
C PHE A 33 -16.77 4.44 -0.48
N ASP A 34 -16.92 5.64 -1.04
CA ASP A 34 -16.18 6.83 -0.58
C ASP A 34 -16.72 7.27 0.79
N GLU A 35 -18.04 7.27 0.98
CA GLU A 35 -18.67 7.51 2.28
C GLU A 35 -18.25 6.45 3.30
N LEU A 36 -18.28 5.17 2.91
CA LEU A 36 -17.82 4.08 3.79
C LEU A 36 -16.35 4.26 4.18
N ALA A 37 -15.47 4.59 3.22
CA ALA A 37 -14.06 4.85 3.50
C ALA A 37 -13.89 6.00 4.50
N TRP A 38 -14.66 7.08 4.33
CA TRP A 38 -14.67 8.20 5.29
C TRP A 38 -15.16 7.79 6.67
N ARG A 39 -16.25 7.00 6.78
CA ARG A 39 -16.75 6.45 8.04
C ARG A 39 -15.70 5.55 8.73
N LEU A 40 -14.86 4.85 7.96
CA LEU A 40 -13.73 4.03 8.43
C LEU A 40 -12.46 4.83 8.75
N GLY A 41 -12.50 6.16 8.70
CA GLY A 41 -11.41 7.02 9.14
C GLY A 41 -10.42 7.43 8.06
N VAL A 42 -10.74 7.22 6.78
CA VAL A 42 -9.98 7.83 5.67
C VAL A 42 -10.14 9.36 5.74
N ARG A 43 -9.00 10.05 5.89
CA ARG A 43 -8.90 11.51 5.92
C ARG A 43 -8.75 12.12 4.53
N THR A 44 -7.92 11.50 3.68
CA THR A 44 -7.65 11.99 2.32
C THR A 44 -7.44 10.84 1.36
N ILE A 45 -7.88 11.02 0.12
CA ILE A 45 -7.47 10.21 -1.03
C ILE A 45 -6.77 11.14 -2.03
N THR A 46 -5.60 10.75 -2.52
CA THR A 46 -4.84 11.50 -3.54
C THR A 46 -4.45 10.57 -4.67
N VAL A 47 -4.50 11.08 -5.91
CA VAL A 47 -3.97 10.39 -7.09
C VAL A 47 -2.75 11.16 -7.60
N GLN A 48 -1.63 10.47 -7.77
CA GLN A 48 -0.44 10.98 -8.44
C GLN A 48 -0.30 10.24 -9.77
N GLN A 49 -0.20 10.98 -10.87
CA GLN A 49 -0.15 10.43 -12.22
C GLN A 49 1.03 11.02 -12.98
N GLU A 50 1.70 10.17 -13.74
CA GLU A 50 2.77 10.54 -14.68
C GLU A 50 2.40 10.03 -16.07
N GLU A 51 2.62 10.87 -17.09
CA GLU A 51 2.59 10.47 -18.49
C GLU A 51 3.99 10.65 -19.07
N ILE A 52 4.61 9.53 -19.44
CA ILE A 52 5.96 9.47 -19.98
C ILE A 52 5.83 9.48 -21.50
N LEU A 53 6.27 10.58 -22.10
CA LEU A 53 6.21 10.81 -23.56
C LEU A 53 7.53 10.40 -24.25
N ALA A 54 8.65 10.46 -23.53
CA ALA A 54 9.99 10.19 -24.02
C ALA A 54 10.88 9.75 -22.85
N ASP A 55 11.93 8.97 -23.14
CA ASP A 55 12.98 8.60 -22.18
C ASP A 55 14.30 8.36 -22.95
N GLY A 56 15.45 8.49 -22.28
CA GLY A 56 16.75 8.26 -22.92
C GLY A 56 17.05 9.14 -24.15
N GLY A 57 16.31 10.24 -24.35
CA GLY A 57 16.44 11.13 -25.51
C GLY A 57 15.60 10.72 -26.73
N GLU A 58 14.74 9.71 -26.63
CA GLU A 58 13.90 9.20 -27.72
C GLU A 58 12.41 9.25 -27.32
N ASP A 59 11.55 9.57 -28.29
CA ASP A 59 10.10 9.57 -28.10
C ASP A 59 9.54 8.14 -28.01
N LEU A 60 8.50 7.95 -27.19
CA LEU A 60 7.75 6.69 -27.16
C LEU A 60 6.70 6.67 -28.26
N SER A 61 6.56 5.53 -28.94
CA SER A 61 5.50 5.35 -29.95
C SER A 61 4.09 5.46 -29.36
N THR A 62 3.97 5.08 -28.09
CA THR A 62 2.75 5.22 -27.28
C THR A 62 3.16 5.77 -25.91
N PRO A 63 2.58 6.90 -25.46
CA PRO A 63 2.80 7.39 -24.11
C PRO A 63 2.52 6.34 -23.04
N LEU A 64 3.45 6.18 -22.10
CA LEU A 64 3.28 5.31 -20.94
C LEU A 64 2.63 6.11 -19.82
N LYS A 65 1.54 5.60 -19.24
CA LYS A 65 0.88 6.23 -18.09
C LYS A 65 1.07 5.39 -16.84
N GLN A 66 1.46 6.04 -15.77
CA GLN A 66 1.53 5.44 -14.44
C GLN A 66 0.71 6.27 -13.47
N ALA A 67 0.05 5.62 -12.52
CA ALA A 67 -0.62 6.31 -11.44
C ALA A 67 -0.52 5.53 -10.13
N ALA A 68 -0.60 6.26 -9.02
CA ALA A 68 -0.85 5.71 -7.71
C ALA A 68 -1.98 6.46 -7.02
N ALA A 69 -2.91 5.70 -6.46
CA ALA A 69 -3.94 6.19 -5.56
C ALA A 69 -3.50 5.90 -4.12
N ILE A 70 -3.60 6.93 -3.26
CA ILE A 70 -3.10 6.92 -1.89
C ILE A 70 -4.24 7.30 -0.95
N ALA A 71 -4.61 6.41 -0.04
CA ALA A 71 -5.54 6.71 1.06
C ALA A 71 -4.73 6.94 2.34
N VAL A 72 -5.04 8.02 3.05
CA VAL A 72 -4.50 8.29 4.38
C VAL A 72 -5.62 8.11 5.39
N LEU A 73 -5.42 7.28 6.40
CA LEU A 73 -6.42 6.94 7.40
C LEU A 73 -5.84 6.96 8.81
N ALA A 74 -6.71 7.17 9.80
CA ALA A 74 -6.36 6.92 11.19
C ALA A 74 -5.90 5.47 11.37
N ASN A 75 -4.81 5.26 12.10
CA ASN A 75 -4.32 3.93 12.43
C ASN A 75 -5.19 3.31 13.54
N PRO A 76 -5.99 2.26 13.25
CA PRO A 76 -6.90 1.68 14.25
C PRO A 76 -6.16 0.95 15.39
N TRP A 77 -4.86 0.72 15.22
CA TRP A 77 -4.00 0.02 16.19
C TRP A 77 -3.02 0.97 16.89
N ALA A 78 -3.16 2.29 16.72
CA ALA A 78 -2.33 3.25 17.44
C ALA A 78 -2.55 3.09 18.96
N GLY A 79 -1.48 2.74 19.69
CA GLY A 79 -1.50 2.59 21.14
C GLY A 79 -2.08 1.26 21.67
N THR A 80 -2.45 0.30 20.81
CA THR A 80 -2.99 -1.00 21.25
C THR A 80 -1.92 -1.99 21.74
N GLY A 81 -0.66 -1.75 21.35
CA GLY A 81 0.51 -2.58 21.71
C GLY A 81 0.65 -3.86 20.86
N THR A 82 1.80 -4.51 21.00
CA THR A 82 2.27 -5.56 20.06
C THR A 82 1.54 -6.91 20.16
N GLN A 83 0.56 -7.05 21.06
CA GLN A 83 -0.22 -8.28 21.27
C GLN A 83 -1.67 -8.13 20.78
N ALA A 84 -2.02 -6.97 20.23
CA ALA A 84 -3.35 -6.72 19.70
C ALA A 84 -3.62 -7.62 18.48
N ASP A 85 -4.84 -8.14 18.39
CA ASP A 85 -5.31 -8.81 17.18
C ASP A 85 -5.62 -7.77 16.09
N LEU A 86 -4.91 -7.86 14.97
CA LEU A 86 -5.04 -6.93 13.87
C LEU A 86 -6.15 -7.34 12.88
N ALA A 87 -6.58 -8.61 12.90
CA ALA A 87 -7.47 -9.15 11.88
C ALA A 87 -8.83 -8.44 11.80
N PRO A 88 -9.55 -8.14 12.90
CA PRO A 88 -10.89 -7.55 12.80
C PRO A 88 -10.92 -6.21 12.04
N ALA A 89 -9.96 -5.33 12.33
CA ALA A 89 -9.87 -4.04 11.65
C ALA A 89 -9.37 -4.20 10.20
N ALA A 90 -8.44 -5.12 9.94
CA ALA A 90 -7.96 -5.39 8.59
C ALA A 90 -9.08 -5.93 7.69
N GLU A 91 -9.87 -6.87 8.18
CA GLU A 91 -11.03 -7.46 7.50
C GLU A 91 -12.07 -6.42 7.08
N GLN A 92 -12.30 -5.43 7.94
CA GLN A 92 -13.27 -4.38 7.70
C GLN A 92 -12.73 -3.28 6.76
N VAL A 93 -11.47 -2.87 6.95
CA VAL A 93 -10.91 -1.67 6.31
C VAL A 93 -10.28 -1.99 4.95
N ALA A 94 -9.50 -3.06 4.85
CA ALA A 94 -8.69 -3.35 3.67
C ALA A 94 -9.51 -3.56 2.37
N PRO A 95 -10.67 -4.24 2.36
CA PRO A 95 -11.48 -4.39 1.14
C PRO A 95 -12.01 -3.06 0.62
N VAL A 96 -12.43 -2.17 1.54
CA VAL A 96 -12.94 -0.83 1.19
C VAL A 96 -11.82 0.01 0.61
N LEU A 97 -10.63 -0.01 1.22
CA LEU A 97 -9.45 0.67 0.67
C LEU A 97 -9.08 0.14 -0.72
N ALA A 98 -9.11 -1.17 -0.94
CA ALA A 98 -8.84 -1.75 -2.26
C ALA A 98 -9.85 -1.25 -3.30
N LYS A 99 -11.14 -1.21 -2.97
CA LYS A 99 -12.19 -0.71 -3.86
C LYS A 99 -11.94 0.76 -4.25
N VAL A 100 -11.89 1.66 -3.27
CA VAL A 100 -11.79 3.11 -3.54
C VAL A 100 -10.47 3.50 -4.21
N LEU A 101 -9.37 2.82 -3.88
CA LEU A 101 -8.09 3.10 -4.53
C LEU A 101 -8.04 2.54 -5.95
N THR A 102 -8.62 1.36 -6.19
CA THR A 102 -8.63 0.77 -7.53
C THR A 102 -9.57 1.54 -8.48
N ASP A 103 -10.71 2.02 -8.00
CA ASP A 103 -11.58 2.92 -8.79
C ASP A 103 -10.81 4.14 -9.29
N ARG A 104 -9.99 4.74 -8.42
CA ARG A 104 -9.19 5.93 -8.75
C ARG A 104 -8.09 5.63 -9.76
N LEU A 105 -7.54 4.41 -9.74
CA LEU A 105 -6.61 3.95 -10.78
C LEU A 105 -7.34 3.79 -12.11
N LEU A 106 -8.54 3.20 -12.12
CA LEU A 106 -9.34 3.02 -13.33
C LEU A 106 -9.79 4.36 -13.93
N ASP A 107 -10.15 5.33 -13.08
CA ASP A 107 -10.46 6.70 -13.52
C ASP A 107 -9.25 7.38 -14.18
N ALA A 108 -8.06 7.19 -13.62
CA ALA A 108 -6.83 7.86 -14.07
C ALA A 108 -6.19 7.21 -15.31
N LEU A 109 -6.26 5.88 -15.41
CA LEU A 109 -5.52 5.09 -16.39
C LEU A 109 -6.42 4.40 -17.44
N GLY A 110 -7.74 4.40 -17.23
CA GLY A 110 -8.70 3.74 -18.09
C GLY A 110 -9.10 2.35 -17.58
N PRO A 111 -9.79 1.54 -18.42
CA PRO A 111 -10.34 0.25 -18.00
C PRO A 111 -9.24 -0.73 -17.58
N ALA A 112 -9.62 -1.79 -16.86
CA ALA A 112 -8.69 -2.84 -16.42
C ALA A 112 -7.88 -3.45 -17.58
N SER A 113 -8.45 -3.51 -18.78
CA SER A 113 -7.79 -3.98 -20.00
C SER A 113 -6.63 -3.08 -20.47
N SER A 114 -6.59 -1.82 -20.04
CA SER A 114 -5.49 -0.88 -20.30
C SER A 114 -4.35 -0.99 -19.28
N ILE A 115 -4.52 -1.75 -18.20
CA ILE A 115 -3.50 -1.93 -17.16
C ILE A 115 -2.64 -3.15 -17.47
N GLU A 116 -1.33 -2.97 -17.49
CA GLU A 116 -0.36 -4.06 -17.71
C GLU A 116 0.42 -4.42 -16.44
N ALA A 117 0.72 -3.44 -15.60
CA ALA A 117 1.47 -3.64 -14.36
C ALA A 117 0.74 -3.07 -13.14
N PHE A 118 0.95 -3.69 -11.97
CA PHE A 118 0.39 -3.22 -10.71
C PHE A 118 1.32 -3.44 -9.51
N GLY A 119 1.05 -2.70 -8.43
CA GLY A 119 1.79 -2.74 -7.18
C GLY A 119 0.97 -2.19 -6.03
N LYS A 120 1.45 -2.40 -4.80
CA LYS A 120 0.82 -1.87 -3.59
C LYS A 120 1.86 -1.32 -2.63
N GLY A 121 1.45 -0.50 -1.69
CA GLY A 121 2.32 -0.12 -0.60
C GLY A 121 1.59 0.40 0.60
N ALA A 122 2.31 0.51 1.71
CA ALA A 122 1.78 1.11 2.92
C ALA A 122 2.87 1.78 3.76
N VAL A 123 2.56 2.94 4.34
CA VAL A 123 3.48 3.64 5.23
C VAL A 123 2.77 3.93 6.55
N VAL A 124 3.33 3.45 7.65
CA VAL A 124 2.81 3.71 8.99
C VAL A 124 3.46 4.94 9.61
N GLY A 125 2.67 5.73 10.31
CA GLY A 125 3.13 6.83 11.14
C GLY A 125 4.03 6.35 12.28
N THR A 126 4.76 7.29 12.89
CA THR A 126 5.79 6.99 13.90
C THR A 126 5.27 6.34 15.18
N ASN A 127 3.98 6.49 15.51
CA ASN A 127 3.36 5.85 16.67
C ASN A 127 2.77 4.47 16.36
N GLY A 128 2.87 4.00 15.11
CA GLY A 128 2.46 2.65 14.73
C GLY A 128 3.63 1.68 14.56
N GLU A 129 3.26 0.46 14.20
CA GLU A 129 4.16 -0.68 14.01
C GLU A 129 4.14 -1.09 12.53
N LEU A 130 5.26 -1.64 12.03
CA LEU A 130 5.33 -2.08 10.64
C LEU A 130 4.26 -3.13 10.31
N GLU A 131 3.88 -3.95 11.29
CA GLU A 131 2.81 -4.94 11.16
C GLU A 131 1.45 -4.31 10.84
N HIS A 132 1.20 -3.06 11.23
CA HIS A 132 -0.03 -2.35 10.89
C HIS A 132 -0.14 -2.08 9.38
N ALA A 133 0.99 -1.78 8.73
CA ALA A 133 1.05 -1.68 7.28
C ALA A 133 0.79 -3.06 6.66
N GLY A 134 1.47 -4.09 7.18
CA GLY A 134 1.31 -5.48 6.72
C GLY A 134 -0.12 -6.01 6.86
N ALA A 135 -0.82 -5.71 7.95
CA ALA A 135 -2.20 -6.13 8.18
C ALA A 135 -3.14 -5.64 7.07
N LEU A 136 -2.92 -4.43 6.55
CA LEU A 136 -3.74 -3.86 5.48
C LEU A 136 -3.35 -4.36 4.09
N ILE A 137 -2.06 -4.58 3.80
CA ILE A 137 -1.63 -4.90 2.43
C ILE A 137 -1.23 -6.36 2.20
N HIS A 138 -0.78 -7.12 3.20
CA HIS A 138 -0.25 -8.49 3.04
C HIS A 138 -1.29 -9.60 3.25
N THR A 139 -2.49 -9.24 3.69
CA THR A 139 -3.64 -10.14 3.82
C THR A 139 -4.45 -10.20 2.49
N PRO A 140 -5.33 -11.20 2.30
CA PRO A 140 -6.11 -11.31 1.07
C PRO A 140 -7.09 -10.15 0.83
N TYR A 141 -7.51 -9.45 1.89
CA TYR A 141 -8.60 -8.46 1.86
C TYR A 141 -8.34 -7.26 0.94
N PHE A 142 -7.09 -6.78 0.86
CA PHE A 142 -6.72 -5.76 -0.11
C PHE A 142 -6.32 -6.36 -1.46
N GLY A 143 -5.36 -7.29 -1.41
CA GLY A 143 -4.69 -7.76 -2.61
C GLY A 143 -5.56 -8.57 -3.56
N ASN A 144 -6.52 -9.35 -3.05
CA ASN A 144 -7.43 -10.12 -3.92
C ASN A 144 -8.42 -9.21 -4.64
N ILE A 145 -9.01 -8.24 -3.94
CA ILE A 145 -9.98 -7.30 -4.51
C ILE A 145 -9.33 -6.47 -5.61
N MET A 146 -8.15 -5.88 -5.35
CA MET A 146 -7.42 -5.13 -6.37
C MET A 146 -7.06 -6.00 -7.59
N ARG A 147 -6.62 -7.26 -7.36
CA ARG A 147 -6.34 -8.20 -8.45
C ARG A 147 -7.56 -8.46 -9.31
N GLU A 148 -8.69 -8.77 -8.69
CA GLU A 148 -9.94 -9.09 -9.41
C GLU A 148 -10.42 -7.90 -10.23
N MET A 149 -10.46 -6.71 -9.63
CA MET A 149 -10.86 -5.46 -10.29
C MET A 149 -9.96 -5.08 -11.47
N LEU A 150 -8.66 -5.42 -11.41
CA LEU A 150 -7.69 -5.14 -12.47
C LEU A 150 -7.47 -6.32 -13.43
N GLU A 151 -8.25 -7.39 -13.31
CA GLU A 151 -8.11 -8.62 -14.11
C GLU A 151 -6.70 -9.21 -14.05
N GLY A 152 -6.08 -9.15 -12.88
CA GLY A 152 -4.73 -9.65 -12.61
C GLY A 152 -4.72 -10.94 -11.79
N THR A 153 -3.70 -11.76 -12.03
CA THR A 153 -3.47 -13.04 -11.35
C THR A 153 -2.14 -13.11 -10.62
N SER A 154 -1.22 -12.18 -10.92
CA SER A 154 0.11 -12.13 -10.33
C SER A 154 0.12 -11.55 -8.92
N VAL A 155 1.17 -11.88 -8.17
CA VAL A 155 1.42 -11.21 -6.89
C VAL A 155 1.58 -9.70 -7.12
N LEU A 156 0.92 -8.91 -6.27
CA LEU A 156 1.14 -7.47 -6.19
C LEU A 156 2.49 -7.25 -5.50
N CYS A 157 3.49 -6.81 -6.24
CA CYS A 157 4.76 -6.38 -5.64
C CYS A 157 4.49 -5.23 -4.66
N PHE A 158 5.31 -5.12 -3.62
CA PHE A 158 5.02 -4.22 -2.51
C PHE A 158 6.22 -3.42 -2.02
N ALA A 159 5.91 -2.29 -1.40
CA ALA A 159 6.81 -1.57 -0.52
C ALA A 159 6.04 -1.17 0.75
N ASP A 160 6.61 -1.45 1.92
CA ASP A 160 6.10 -0.97 3.18
C ASP A 160 7.19 -0.28 4.00
N GLY A 161 6.77 0.53 4.96
CA GLY A 161 7.70 1.23 5.82
C GLY A 161 7.03 2.01 6.94
N ARG A 162 7.87 2.56 7.81
CA ARG A 162 7.45 3.50 8.85
C ARG A 162 8.18 4.82 8.63
N SER A 163 7.44 5.92 8.67
CA SER A 163 8.04 7.24 8.49
C SER A 163 7.27 8.33 9.25
N ALA A 164 7.94 9.45 9.49
CA ALA A 164 7.27 10.72 9.76
C ALA A 164 6.57 11.24 8.49
N ALA A 165 5.72 12.24 8.66
CA ALA A 165 5.02 12.94 7.59
C ALA A 165 5.99 13.49 6.52
N SER A 166 5.48 13.70 5.31
CA SER A 166 6.24 14.25 4.16
C SER A 166 7.29 13.31 3.58
N ALA A 167 7.17 12.01 3.84
CA ALA A 167 8.06 10.99 3.31
C ALA A 167 7.90 10.76 1.81
N THR A 168 8.89 10.07 1.23
CA THR A 168 8.80 9.51 -0.12
C THR A 168 8.80 7.99 -0.03
N ILE A 169 8.00 7.35 -0.88
CA ILE A 169 8.00 5.90 -1.05
C ILE A 169 8.07 5.57 -2.55
N ARG A 170 8.86 4.55 -2.88
CA ARG A 170 8.97 3.98 -4.23
C ARG A 170 8.18 2.69 -4.28
N VAL A 171 7.08 2.66 -5.02
CA VAL A 171 6.21 1.48 -5.11
C VAL A 171 6.57 0.67 -6.35
N PRO A 172 7.03 -0.59 -6.18
CA PRO A 172 7.32 -1.45 -7.32
C PRO A 172 6.04 -1.97 -7.96
N MET A 173 6.08 -2.11 -9.29
CA MET A 173 5.02 -2.68 -10.08
C MET A 173 5.57 -3.80 -10.95
N TRP A 174 4.84 -4.91 -11.04
CA TRP A 174 5.12 -6.05 -11.93
C TRP A 174 3.92 -6.31 -12.82
N HIS A 175 4.11 -7.07 -13.91
CA HIS A 175 3.01 -7.38 -14.82
C HIS A 175 1.88 -8.09 -14.07
N LYS A 176 0.64 -7.64 -14.30
CA LYS A 176 -0.56 -8.10 -13.61
C LYS A 176 -0.88 -9.60 -13.77
N THR A 177 -0.44 -10.26 -14.83
CA THR A 177 -0.67 -11.69 -15.09
C THR A 177 0.61 -12.51 -15.28
N HIS A 178 1.75 -11.85 -15.53
CA HIS A 178 3.05 -12.51 -15.70
C HIS A 178 4.11 -11.89 -14.79
N ALA A 179 4.05 -12.15 -13.48
CA ALA A 179 4.97 -11.58 -12.48
C ALA A 179 6.47 -11.69 -12.83
N THR A 180 6.87 -12.64 -13.68
CA THR A 180 8.25 -12.82 -14.13
C THR A 180 8.63 -12.01 -15.38
N SER A 181 7.69 -11.27 -15.97
CA SER A 181 7.93 -10.42 -17.13
C SER A 181 8.93 -9.32 -16.78
N ARG A 182 10.16 -9.46 -17.29
CA ARG A 182 11.24 -8.53 -16.95
C ARG A 182 10.99 -7.15 -17.52
N ASP A 183 10.23 -7.03 -18.60
CA ASP A 183 9.88 -5.74 -19.21
C ASP A 183 9.07 -4.85 -18.27
N HIS A 184 8.30 -5.46 -17.36
CA HIS A 184 7.39 -4.77 -16.46
C HIS A 184 7.96 -4.46 -15.09
N TYR A 185 9.20 -4.85 -14.77
CA TYR A 185 9.84 -4.47 -13.52
C TYR A 185 10.11 -2.97 -13.51
N GLN A 186 9.25 -2.22 -12.81
CA GLN A 186 9.29 -0.77 -12.77
C GLN A 186 8.80 -0.27 -11.41
N THR A 187 8.89 1.04 -11.18
CA THR A 187 8.48 1.67 -9.91
C THR A 187 7.88 3.04 -10.19
N ILE A 188 6.97 3.49 -9.34
CA ILE A 188 6.51 4.90 -9.28
C ILE A 188 6.98 5.54 -7.97
N ASP A 189 7.51 6.76 -8.04
CA ASP A 189 7.96 7.54 -6.90
C ASP A 189 6.84 8.45 -6.39
N LEU A 190 6.53 8.33 -5.10
CA LEU A 190 5.39 9.00 -4.50
C LEU A 190 5.81 9.89 -3.36
N ARG A 191 5.31 11.13 -3.34
CA ARG A 191 5.50 12.04 -2.22
C ARG A 191 4.26 12.07 -1.34
N LEU A 192 4.41 11.73 -0.07
CA LEU A 192 3.33 11.71 0.92
C LEU A 192 3.22 13.06 1.64
N ALA A 193 2.67 14.06 0.94
CA ALA A 193 2.68 15.50 1.29
C ALA A 193 2.77 15.84 2.80
N ASP A 194 1.69 15.68 3.56
CA ASP A 194 1.61 15.93 5.01
C ASP A 194 1.42 14.63 5.82
N SER A 195 1.70 13.48 5.20
CA SER A 195 1.22 12.17 5.63
C SER A 195 2.33 11.10 5.65
N PRO A 196 2.17 9.99 6.39
CA PRO A 196 1.18 9.84 7.48
C PRO A 196 1.54 10.72 8.68
N LYS A 197 0.55 11.25 9.40
CA LYS A 197 0.77 11.74 10.77
C LYS A 197 1.14 10.58 11.69
N ALA A 198 1.60 10.89 12.91
CA ALA A 198 2.12 9.90 13.85
C ALA A 198 1.16 8.71 14.10
N ASP A 199 -0.14 8.99 14.21
CA ASP A 199 -1.21 8.00 14.44
C ASP A 199 -1.99 7.65 13.16
N GLU A 200 -1.38 7.80 11.98
CA GLU A 200 -2.01 7.50 10.69
C GLU A 200 -1.27 6.39 9.93
N LEU A 201 -1.92 5.88 8.89
CA LEU A 201 -1.38 4.99 7.87
C LEU A 201 -1.62 5.62 6.49
N CYS A 202 -0.74 5.35 5.54
CA CYS A 202 -0.99 5.51 4.12
C CYS A 202 -1.13 4.11 3.50
N VAL A 203 -2.15 3.88 2.69
CA VAL A 203 -2.30 2.67 1.85
C VAL A 203 -2.31 3.10 0.39
N ILE A 204 -1.60 2.35 -0.45
CA ILE A 204 -1.27 2.75 -1.82
C ILE A 204 -1.60 1.61 -2.77
N ALA A 205 -2.32 1.93 -3.84
CA ALA A 205 -2.45 1.10 -5.03
C ALA A 205 -1.74 1.81 -6.17
N ALA A 206 -0.91 1.09 -6.94
CA ALA A 206 -0.19 1.64 -8.08
C ALA A 206 -0.43 0.78 -9.33
N ALA A 207 -0.49 1.42 -10.50
CA ALA A 207 -0.63 0.74 -11.77
C ALA A 207 0.06 1.49 -12.92
N SER A 208 0.36 0.74 -13.98
CA SER A 208 0.97 1.23 -15.21
C SER A 208 0.25 0.65 -16.42
N THR A 209 0.10 1.46 -17.48
CA THR A 209 -0.50 1.04 -18.74
C THR A 209 0.45 0.27 -19.65
N GLY A 210 1.69 0.03 -19.22
CA GLY A 210 2.69 -0.64 -20.04
C GLY A 210 3.98 -1.03 -19.31
N PRO A 211 4.96 -1.59 -20.05
CA PRO A 211 6.27 -1.95 -19.53
C PRO A 211 7.15 -0.71 -19.34
N ARG A 212 8.42 -0.89 -18.98
CA ARG A 212 9.41 0.20 -19.01
C ARG A 212 9.53 0.80 -20.43
N PRO A 213 9.81 2.11 -20.55
CA PRO A 213 9.89 2.85 -21.83
C PRO A 213 10.65 2.14 -22.96
N PHE A 214 11.84 1.59 -22.67
CA PHE A 214 12.69 0.92 -23.66
C PHE A 214 13.16 -0.45 -23.17
N ALA A 215 12.22 -1.34 -22.83
CA ALA A 215 12.54 -2.67 -22.33
C ALA A 215 13.36 -3.50 -23.35
N ARG A 216 14.60 -3.87 -23.00
CA ARG A 216 15.57 -4.52 -23.91
C ARG A 216 16.61 -5.41 -23.23
N ILE A 217 16.27 -5.95 -22.06
CA ILE A 217 17.21 -6.73 -21.21
C ILE A 217 16.83 -8.21 -21.12
N GLY A 218 16.10 -8.72 -22.11
CA GLY A 218 15.57 -10.09 -22.16
C GLY A 218 14.46 -10.34 -21.15
N ASP A 219 14.01 -11.60 -21.05
CA ASP A 219 12.95 -12.02 -20.12
C ASP A 219 13.33 -13.28 -19.32
N ARG A 220 12.80 -13.41 -18.09
CA ARG A 220 13.06 -14.59 -17.24
C ARG A 220 12.66 -15.90 -17.89
N ARG A 221 11.62 -15.90 -18.74
CA ARG A 221 11.16 -17.10 -19.46
C ARG A 221 12.17 -17.59 -20.50
N THR A 222 13.13 -16.74 -20.88
CA THR A 222 14.13 -17.02 -21.93
C THR A 222 15.56 -17.07 -21.39
N ASP A 223 15.75 -16.95 -20.08
CA ASP A 223 17.10 -17.00 -19.50
C ASP A 223 17.73 -18.37 -19.71
N GLY A 224 19.00 -18.38 -20.13
CA GLY A 224 19.84 -19.57 -20.07
C GLY A 224 20.24 -19.90 -18.63
N THR A 225 20.79 -21.09 -18.40
CA THR A 225 21.35 -21.44 -17.09
C THR A 225 22.60 -20.62 -16.80
N VAL A 226 22.54 -19.78 -15.78
CA VAL A 226 23.69 -19.04 -15.23
C VAL A 226 23.88 -19.51 -13.79
N THR A 227 25.03 -20.10 -13.49
CA THR A 227 25.43 -20.51 -12.14
C THR A 227 26.55 -19.60 -11.62
N THR A 228 26.92 -19.76 -10.35
CA THR A 228 28.10 -19.08 -9.77
C THR A 228 29.42 -19.44 -10.46
N ASP A 229 29.44 -20.46 -11.35
CA ASP A 229 30.62 -20.81 -12.13
C ASP A 229 31.10 -19.68 -13.04
N ILE A 230 30.20 -18.80 -13.51
CA ILE A 230 30.57 -17.62 -14.31
C ILE A 230 31.54 -16.68 -13.58
N LEU A 231 31.59 -16.77 -12.26
CA LEU A 231 32.47 -15.95 -11.41
C LEU A 231 33.87 -16.56 -11.21
N LYS A 232 34.05 -17.86 -11.53
CA LYS A 232 35.34 -18.54 -11.33
C LYS A 232 36.42 -17.90 -12.21
N GLY A 233 37.57 -17.61 -11.61
CA GLY A 233 38.70 -17.00 -12.31
C GLY A 233 38.60 -15.49 -12.56
N LEU A 234 37.55 -14.82 -12.08
CA LEU A 234 37.44 -13.34 -12.14
C LEU A 234 38.29 -12.62 -11.08
N THR A 235 38.82 -13.36 -10.11
CA THR A 235 39.67 -12.86 -9.02
C THR A 235 40.79 -13.85 -8.73
N LYS A 236 41.92 -13.33 -8.21
CA LYS A 236 43.06 -14.12 -7.72
C LYS A 236 42.74 -14.79 -6.40
#